data_AF-A0A8B7DFE7-F1
#
_entry.id   AF-A0A8B7DFE7-F1
#
_cell.length_a   1.000
_cell.length_b   1.000
_cell.length_c   1.000
_cell.angle_alpha   90.00
_cell.angle_beta   90.00
_cell.angle_gamma   90.00
#
_symmetry.space_group_name_H-M   'P 1'
#
loop_
_entity.id
_entity.type
_entity.pdbx_description
1 polymer ?
#
loop_
_entity_poly.entity_id
_entity_poly.type
_entity_poly.pdbx_seq_one_letter_code
_entity_poly.pdbx_strand_id
1 'polypeptide(L)'
;MSKLVRPWNLAGFPIITLENIRKKIDKMVNNYYKLKKNSKRNSPTDTKRNEAFFEEMLKCFWISKKKEELIEDIIKDRRRTSEAKNEDIVFILDQIGNRIGRIGTNDKRFTYTIKRSHKKLCSMLNMEIKVNNGNNLYSLENSSSSDNNSDCEYVADIKKEQSTSVVLLPKNIFKKTALTAIGEGLSVRQHTAIVASVIANSGGDVTNFAISSSTAFRVAEEVVTKEEEKIKKHVTDLVKSSSLPIILHFDGKIVKEFTSGIEHQLDRLAVSIRIDGQSELLGVPHLSSSTGETQKNTIIKLLHQFDIFDKLQGCVFDTTSVNTGNKKGVCIRLAAELDRPLLLLACRHHIYERHIIHCWNIYPSSKINGPDNPLFKKLKDVWNSIDQNSIVLNKVKIEDISDSWLQDRCRSDYLELVELTTMVLSGDEQYRLRKPGPVHHARFMAKGIYFLKMYILLNNISSLTDFEKKEINDMAFFTAVFYTEWFIKAEIPAVAPYQDMKALWQMMRYSKINPVQAKPVIESLKRHTWYIDPNILVMSLVDKNVQEWSDIAKKLYSTPRPTTYAIERHQYSGLRLHLRHGI
;
A
#
# COMPACT_ATOMS: atom_id res chain seq x y z
N MET A 1 -37.43 -10.25 -3.31
CA MET A 1 -37.94 -10.17 -4.70
C MET A 1 -39.32 -9.51 -4.82
N SER A 2 -40.27 -9.71 -3.91
CA SER A 2 -41.63 -9.09 -4.02
C SER A 2 -41.65 -7.56 -4.14
N LYS A 3 -40.73 -6.85 -3.46
CA LYS A 3 -40.61 -5.38 -3.56
C LYS A 3 -40.11 -4.88 -4.92
N LEU A 4 -39.35 -5.69 -5.67
CA LEU A 4 -38.85 -5.37 -7.02
C LEU A 4 -39.86 -5.73 -8.12
N VAL A 5 -40.82 -6.61 -7.87
CA VAL A 5 -41.83 -7.01 -8.87
C VAL A 5 -42.92 -5.95 -9.02
N ARG A 6 -43.24 -5.25 -7.91
CA ARG A 6 -44.32 -4.24 -7.86
C ARG A 6 -44.11 -3.06 -8.83
N PRO A 7 -42.93 -2.42 -8.94
CA PRO A 7 -42.71 -1.31 -9.88
C PRO A 7 -42.89 -1.71 -11.35
N TRP A 8 -42.46 -2.92 -11.73
CA TRP A 8 -42.50 -3.41 -13.10
C TRP A 8 -43.91 -3.82 -13.54
N ASN A 9 -44.69 -4.43 -12.63
CA ASN A 9 -46.12 -4.69 -12.84
C ASN A 9 -46.91 -3.37 -12.95
N LEU A 10 -46.61 -2.38 -12.10
CA LEU A 10 -47.23 -1.05 -12.18
C LEU A 10 -46.86 -0.31 -13.47
N ALA A 11 -45.70 -0.59 -14.05
CA ALA A 11 -45.25 -0.05 -15.34
C ALA A 11 -45.75 -0.87 -16.56
N GLY A 12 -46.58 -1.90 -16.35
CA GLY A 12 -47.21 -2.67 -17.43
C GLY A 12 -46.30 -3.67 -18.14
N PHE A 13 -45.10 -3.94 -17.61
CA PHE A 13 -44.19 -4.92 -18.22
C PHE A 13 -44.59 -6.34 -17.80
N PRO A 14 -44.70 -7.29 -18.76
CA PRO A 14 -44.97 -8.69 -18.43
C PRO A 14 -43.75 -9.31 -17.75
N ILE A 15 -43.92 -9.75 -16.50
CA ILE A 15 -42.82 -10.35 -15.71
C ILE A 15 -42.96 -11.86 -15.74
N ILE A 16 -41.89 -12.56 -16.14
CA ILE A 16 -41.82 -14.02 -16.04
C ILE A 16 -41.56 -14.38 -14.57
N THR A 17 -42.42 -15.20 -13.97
CA THR A 17 -42.23 -15.66 -12.60
C THR A 17 -40.97 -16.51 -12.48
N LEU A 18 -40.28 -16.42 -11.33
CA LEU A 18 -39.09 -17.24 -11.04
C LEU A 18 -39.34 -18.74 -11.24
N GLU A 19 -40.55 -19.20 -10.98
CA GLU A 19 -40.94 -20.59 -11.17
C GLU A 19 -40.96 -20.99 -12.65
N ASN A 20 -41.45 -20.10 -13.53
CA ASN A 20 -41.41 -20.31 -14.97
C ASN A 20 -40.00 -20.21 -15.54
N ILE A 21 -39.16 -19.32 -15.00
CA ILE A 21 -37.74 -19.22 -15.34
C ILE A 21 -37.03 -20.53 -14.95
N ARG A 22 -37.24 -21.03 -13.73
CA ARG A 22 -36.67 -22.31 -13.28
C ARG A 22 -37.11 -23.47 -14.17
N LYS A 23 -38.40 -23.61 -14.47
CA LYS A 23 -38.91 -24.66 -15.38
C LYS A 23 -38.25 -24.60 -16.76
N LYS A 24 -38.01 -23.41 -17.32
CA LYS A 24 -37.31 -23.24 -18.61
C LYS A 24 -35.83 -23.65 -18.51
N ILE A 25 -35.13 -23.19 -17.47
CA ILE A 25 -33.72 -23.54 -17.25
C ILE A 25 -33.57 -25.05 -17.04
N ASP A 26 -34.42 -25.66 -16.21
CA ASP A 26 -34.39 -27.10 -15.96
C ASP A 26 -34.65 -27.91 -17.24
N LYS A 27 -35.60 -27.48 -18.08
CA LYS A 27 -35.86 -28.11 -19.38
C LYS A 27 -34.63 -28.02 -20.30
N MET A 28 -33.97 -26.86 -20.36
CA MET A 28 -32.75 -26.68 -21.15
C MET A 28 -31.58 -27.53 -20.66
N VAL A 29 -31.35 -27.54 -19.34
CA VAL A 29 -30.28 -28.32 -18.71
C VAL A 29 -30.49 -29.81 -18.97
N ASN A 30 -31.74 -30.29 -18.87
CA ASN A 30 -32.09 -31.67 -19.21
C ASN A 30 -31.88 -31.99 -20.69
N ASN A 31 -32.22 -31.07 -21.61
CA ASN A 31 -31.94 -31.24 -23.03
C ASN A 31 -30.43 -31.26 -23.33
N TYR A 32 -29.65 -30.39 -22.69
CA TYR A 32 -28.20 -30.39 -22.78
C TYR A 32 -27.59 -31.71 -22.31
N TYR A 33 -28.02 -32.25 -21.17
CA TYR A 33 -27.52 -33.55 -20.68
C TYR A 33 -27.85 -34.71 -21.63
N LYS A 34 -29.03 -34.68 -22.29
CA LYS A 34 -29.38 -35.66 -23.34
C LYS A 34 -28.46 -35.55 -24.56
N LEU A 35 -28.18 -34.33 -25.02
CA LEU A 35 -27.26 -34.09 -26.15
C LEU A 35 -25.82 -34.48 -25.78
N LYS A 36 -25.35 -34.13 -24.57
CA LYS A 36 -24.04 -34.51 -24.04
C LYS A 36 -23.86 -36.03 -23.97
N LYS A 37 -24.90 -36.78 -23.58
CA LYS A 37 -24.87 -38.25 -23.56
C LYS A 37 -24.72 -38.85 -24.97
N ASN A 38 -25.24 -38.16 -25.98
CA ASN A 38 -25.16 -38.56 -27.39
C ASN A 38 -24.01 -37.88 -28.16
N SER A 39 -23.11 -37.17 -27.48
CA SER A 39 -22.02 -36.36 -28.07
C SER A 39 -21.05 -37.11 -28.99
N LYS A 40 -21.00 -38.45 -28.89
CA LYS A 40 -20.17 -39.31 -29.74
C LYS A 40 -20.85 -39.75 -31.04
N ARG A 41 -22.12 -39.37 -31.27
CA ARG A 41 -22.89 -39.73 -32.47
C ARG A 41 -23.01 -38.52 -33.40
N ASN A 42 -22.54 -38.65 -34.64
CA ASN A 42 -22.57 -37.59 -35.67
C ASN A 42 -23.56 -37.92 -36.79
N SER A 43 -24.80 -38.31 -36.44
CA SER A 43 -25.83 -38.49 -37.46
C SER A 43 -26.37 -37.11 -37.91
N PRO A 44 -26.80 -36.95 -39.19
CA PRO A 44 -27.38 -35.69 -39.67
C PRO A 44 -28.57 -35.21 -38.81
N THR A 45 -29.29 -36.15 -38.20
CA THR A 45 -30.41 -35.89 -37.29
C THR A 45 -29.96 -35.30 -35.96
N ASP A 46 -28.79 -35.68 -35.45
CA ASP A 46 -28.23 -35.16 -34.21
C ASP A 46 -27.59 -33.78 -34.41
N THR A 47 -26.98 -33.53 -35.58
CA THR A 47 -26.51 -32.18 -35.96
C THR A 47 -27.66 -31.18 -35.99
N LYS A 48 -28.80 -31.53 -36.61
CA LYS A 48 -30.02 -30.70 -36.59
C LYS A 48 -30.56 -30.46 -35.18
N ARG A 49 -30.47 -31.44 -34.27
CA ARG A 49 -30.88 -31.26 -32.87
C ARG A 49 -29.95 -30.35 -32.09
N ASN A 50 -28.64 -30.42 -32.34
CA ASN A 50 -27.66 -29.52 -31.74
C ASN A 50 -27.86 -28.07 -32.23
N GLU A 51 -28.08 -27.87 -33.52
CA GLU A 51 -28.40 -26.56 -34.11
C GLU A 51 -29.69 -25.99 -33.53
N ALA A 52 -30.76 -26.79 -33.46
CA ALA A 52 -32.04 -26.37 -32.86
C ALA A 52 -31.89 -26.01 -31.38
N PHE A 53 -31.08 -26.75 -30.62
CA PHE A 53 -30.78 -26.42 -29.22
C PHE A 53 -29.98 -25.12 -29.09
N PHE A 54 -29.02 -24.86 -30.00
CA PHE A 54 -28.24 -23.64 -30.01
C PHE A 54 -29.12 -22.41 -30.29
N GLU A 55 -30.02 -22.52 -31.28
CA GLU A 55 -31.04 -21.53 -31.59
C GLU A 55 -32.03 -21.27 -30.43
N GLU A 56 -32.40 -22.31 -29.68
CA GLU A 56 -33.23 -22.17 -28.47
C GLU A 56 -32.45 -21.52 -27.31
N MET A 57 -31.15 -21.82 -27.20
CA MET A 57 -30.28 -21.26 -26.16
C MET A 57 -30.05 -19.76 -26.35
N LEU A 58 -29.82 -19.30 -27.58
CA LEU A 58 -29.68 -17.87 -27.89
C LEU A 58 -30.92 -17.05 -27.47
N LYS A 59 -32.11 -17.68 -27.45
CA LYS A 59 -33.37 -17.04 -27.03
C LYS A 59 -33.55 -16.97 -25.52
N CYS A 60 -32.78 -17.72 -24.72
CA CYS A 60 -33.04 -17.84 -23.29
C CYS A 60 -32.55 -16.66 -22.44
N PHE A 61 -31.65 -15.83 -22.97
CA PHE A 61 -31.24 -14.58 -22.33
C PHE A 61 -31.88 -13.33 -22.98
N TRP A 62 -32.68 -13.51 -24.03
CA TRP A 62 -33.46 -12.43 -24.64
C TRP A 62 -34.85 -12.36 -24.02
N ILE A 63 -35.00 -11.53 -22.99
CA ILE A 63 -36.26 -11.36 -22.23
C ILE A 63 -37.22 -10.37 -22.94
N SER A 64 -36.78 -9.77 -24.05
CA SER A 64 -37.51 -8.71 -24.76
C SER A 64 -38.30 -9.21 -25.98
N LYS A 65 -39.18 -8.37 -26.54
CA LYS A 65 -39.82 -8.64 -27.84
C LYS A 65 -38.76 -8.72 -28.96
N LYS A 66 -39.13 -9.23 -30.14
CA LYS A 66 -38.25 -9.18 -31.31
C LYS A 66 -37.86 -7.72 -31.60
N LYS A 67 -36.67 -7.50 -32.17
CA LYS A 67 -36.14 -6.14 -32.39
C LYS A 67 -37.12 -5.27 -33.18
N GLU A 68 -37.81 -5.85 -34.17
CA GLU A 68 -38.76 -5.17 -35.03
C GLU A 68 -39.99 -4.71 -34.24
N GLU A 69 -40.52 -5.58 -33.37
CA GLU A 69 -41.67 -5.29 -32.52
C GLU A 69 -41.33 -4.23 -31.46
N LEU A 70 -40.10 -4.23 -30.93
CA LEU A 70 -39.65 -3.26 -29.94
C LEU A 70 -39.52 -1.85 -30.53
N ILE A 71 -38.96 -1.77 -31.75
CA ILE A 71 -38.82 -0.50 -32.49
C ILE A 71 -40.20 0.04 -32.85
N GLU A 72 -41.14 -0.82 -33.28
CA GLU A 72 -42.52 -0.41 -33.54
C GLU A 72 -43.22 0.14 -32.29
N ASP A 73 -43.05 -0.49 -31.13
CA ASP A 73 -43.63 -0.02 -29.87
C ASP A 73 -43.10 1.37 -29.48
N ILE A 74 -41.80 1.63 -29.68
CA ILE A 74 -41.18 2.94 -29.41
C ILE A 74 -41.69 4.01 -30.38
N ILE A 75 -41.84 3.67 -31.66
CA ILE A 75 -42.38 4.59 -32.67
C ILE A 75 -43.85 4.95 -32.33
N LYS A 76 -44.65 3.95 -31.93
CA LYS A 76 -46.07 4.11 -31.59
C LYS A 76 -46.32 4.82 -30.24
N ASP A 77 -45.31 4.93 -29.36
CA ASP A 77 -45.46 5.62 -28.07
C ASP A 77 -45.69 7.13 -28.27
N ARG A 78 -46.93 7.59 -28.09
CA ARG A 78 -47.30 9.00 -28.28
C ARG A 78 -46.81 9.92 -27.15
N ARG A 79 -46.25 9.38 -26.07
CA ARG A 79 -45.85 10.15 -24.88
C ARG A 79 -44.38 10.61 -24.90
N ARG A 80 -43.58 10.17 -25.88
CA ARG A 80 -42.16 10.51 -26.00
C ARG A 80 -41.91 11.45 -27.18
N THR A 81 -40.92 12.33 -27.03
CA THR A 81 -40.45 13.22 -28.11
C THR A 81 -39.73 12.43 -29.19
N SER A 82 -39.64 13.02 -30.39
CA SER A 82 -38.97 12.42 -31.55
C SER A 82 -37.49 12.16 -31.30
N GLU A 83 -36.79 13.04 -30.56
CA GLU A 83 -35.38 12.84 -30.22
C GLU A 83 -35.17 11.64 -29.29
N ALA A 84 -35.98 11.52 -28.24
CA ALA A 84 -35.88 10.41 -27.28
C ALA A 84 -36.18 9.05 -27.94
N LYS A 85 -37.14 9.01 -28.88
CA LYS A 85 -37.40 7.80 -29.68
C LYS A 85 -36.20 7.39 -30.53
N ASN A 86 -35.53 8.36 -31.16
CA ASN A 86 -34.35 8.09 -31.98
C ASN A 86 -33.16 7.63 -31.13
N GLU A 87 -32.95 8.23 -29.95
CA GLU A 87 -31.88 7.82 -29.02
C GLU A 87 -32.09 6.38 -28.53
N ASP A 88 -33.31 6.01 -28.15
CA ASP A 88 -33.65 4.64 -27.73
C ASP A 88 -33.46 3.63 -28.87
N ILE A 89 -33.88 3.96 -30.10
CA ILE A 89 -33.70 3.08 -31.27
C ILE A 89 -32.21 2.89 -31.58
N VAL A 90 -31.41 3.97 -31.55
CA VAL A 90 -29.96 3.91 -31.76
C VAL A 90 -29.29 3.06 -30.67
N PHE A 91 -29.70 3.22 -29.42
CA PHE A 91 -29.22 2.41 -28.31
C PHE A 91 -29.53 0.92 -28.51
N ILE A 92 -30.76 0.57 -28.88
CA ILE A 92 -31.15 -0.83 -29.12
C ILE A 92 -30.37 -1.45 -30.27
N LEU A 93 -30.17 -0.71 -31.37
CA LEU A 93 -29.38 -1.20 -32.51
C LEU A 93 -27.90 -1.38 -32.13
N ASP A 94 -27.33 -0.50 -31.29
CA ASP A 94 -25.99 -0.63 -30.75
C ASP A 94 -25.84 -1.83 -29.80
N GLN A 95 -26.85 -2.12 -28.98
CA GLN A 95 -26.82 -3.28 -28.06
C GLN A 95 -26.92 -4.63 -28.77
N ILE A 96 -27.49 -4.70 -29.97
CA ILE A 96 -27.69 -5.94 -30.74
C ILE A 96 -26.55 -6.18 -31.74
N GLY A 97 -25.84 -5.13 -32.17
CA GLY A 97 -24.73 -5.22 -33.12
C GLY A 97 -23.39 -5.66 -32.52
N ASN A 98 -22.43 -6.01 -33.39
CA ASN A 98 -21.03 -6.17 -32.99
C ASN A 98 -20.47 -4.80 -32.57
N ARG A 99 -20.16 -4.64 -31.29
CA ARG A 99 -19.56 -3.39 -30.78
C ARG A 99 -18.14 -3.21 -31.32
N ILE A 100 -17.96 -2.20 -32.16
CA ILE A 100 -16.63 -1.66 -32.47
C ILE A 100 -16.37 -0.56 -31.45
N GLY A 101 -15.57 -0.86 -30.42
CA GLY A 101 -15.09 0.15 -29.49
C GLY A 101 -14.27 1.19 -30.24
N ARG A 102 -14.76 2.43 -30.32
CA ARG A 102 -13.97 3.57 -30.81
C ARG A 102 -13.55 4.42 -29.62
N ILE A 103 -12.26 4.34 -29.29
CA ILE A 103 -11.58 5.31 -28.43
C ILE A 103 -11.40 6.60 -29.25
N GLY A 104 -11.68 7.74 -28.63
CA GLY A 104 -11.55 9.06 -29.24
C GLY A 104 -10.15 9.36 -29.79
N THR A 105 -10.10 10.32 -30.71
CA THR A 105 -8.95 10.76 -31.51
C THR A 105 -7.61 10.93 -30.78
N ASN A 106 -6.51 10.72 -31.52
CA ASN A 106 -5.10 10.84 -31.09
C ASN A 106 -4.83 11.95 -30.06
N ASP A 107 -4.32 11.52 -28.90
CA ASP A 107 -3.86 12.41 -27.84
C ASP A 107 -2.60 13.20 -28.28
N LYS A 108 -2.77 14.51 -28.47
CA LYS A 108 -1.69 15.45 -28.80
C LYS A 108 -0.62 15.53 -27.69
N ARG A 109 -0.98 15.18 -26.45
CA ARG A 109 -0.08 15.18 -25.30
C ARG A 109 0.84 13.96 -25.30
N PHE A 110 0.32 12.80 -25.71
CA PHE A 110 1.10 11.58 -25.89
C PHE A 110 2.12 11.71 -27.04
N THR A 111 1.68 12.22 -28.20
CA THR A 111 2.57 12.45 -29.35
C THR A 111 3.67 13.49 -29.06
N TYR A 112 3.40 14.50 -28.25
CA TYR A 112 4.42 15.45 -27.78
C TYR A 112 5.43 14.80 -26.83
N THR A 113 4.97 13.88 -25.97
CA THR A 113 5.82 13.15 -25.01
C THR A 113 6.77 12.18 -25.73
N ILE A 114 6.27 11.48 -26.76
CA ILE A 114 7.09 10.61 -27.63
C ILE A 114 8.18 11.43 -28.35
N LYS A 115 7.83 12.59 -28.94
CA LYS A 115 8.81 13.48 -29.60
C LYS A 115 9.90 14.00 -28.65
N ARG A 116 9.55 14.30 -27.39
CA ARG A 116 10.51 14.72 -26.36
C ARG A 116 11.44 13.59 -25.92
N SER A 117 10.89 12.37 -25.79
CA SER A 117 11.67 11.16 -25.46
C SER A 117 12.69 10.85 -26.56
N HIS A 118 12.27 10.89 -27.83
CA HIS A 118 13.14 10.64 -28.98
C HIS A 118 14.29 11.65 -29.08
N LYS A 119 14.03 12.94 -28.79
CA LYS A 119 15.08 13.99 -28.73
C LYS A 119 16.11 13.74 -27.64
N LYS A 120 15.69 13.25 -26.46
CA LYS A 120 16.60 12.86 -25.38
C LYS A 120 17.47 11.68 -25.77
N LEU A 121 16.88 10.67 -26.41
CA LEU A 121 17.60 9.46 -26.83
C LEU A 121 18.69 9.78 -27.87
N CYS A 122 18.38 10.62 -28.88
CA CYS A 122 19.37 11.08 -29.84
C CYS A 122 20.50 11.92 -29.20
N SER A 123 20.21 12.68 -28.13
CA SER A 123 21.25 13.44 -27.40
C SER A 123 22.17 12.56 -26.56
N MET A 124 21.65 11.45 -26.01
CA MET A 124 22.43 10.49 -25.22
C MET A 124 23.34 9.64 -26.10
N LEU A 125 22.86 9.19 -27.27
CA LEU A 125 23.68 8.49 -28.27
C LEU A 125 24.84 9.36 -28.77
N ASN A 126 24.63 10.66 -28.96
CA ASN A 126 25.70 11.59 -29.34
C ASN A 126 26.71 11.86 -28.20
N MET A 127 26.36 11.62 -26.93
CA MET A 127 27.28 11.69 -25.79
C MET A 127 28.10 10.41 -25.65
N GLU A 128 27.52 9.22 -25.86
CA GLU A 128 28.24 7.95 -25.82
C GLU A 128 29.33 7.85 -26.89
N ILE A 129 29.10 8.40 -28.08
CA ILE A 129 30.12 8.48 -29.15
C ILE A 129 31.34 9.33 -28.71
N LYS A 130 31.15 10.34 -27.84
CA LYS A 130 32.25 11.16 -27.31
C LYS A 130 33.02 10.49 -26.16
N VAL A 131 32.39 9.59 -25.41
CA VAL A 131 33.01 8.90 -24.27
C VAL A 131 33.88 7.72 -24.71
N ASN A 132 33.51 7.04 -25.81
CA ASN A 132 34.27 5.89 -26.31
C ASN A 132 35.64 6.23 -26.94
N ASN A 133 35.93 7.49 -27.24
CA ASN A 133 37.25 7.92 -27.73
C ASN A 133 38.25 8.24 -26.59
N GLY A 134 37.86 8.13 -25.31
CA GLY A 134 38.63 8.66 -24.18
C GLY A 134 39.25 7.67 -23.20
N ASN A 135 39.01 6.36 -23.32
CA ASN A 135 39.42 5.40 -22.29
C ASN A 135 40.45 4.38 -22.80
N ASN A 136 41.71 4.65 -22.51
CA ASN A 136 42.68 3.60 -22.21
C ASN A 136 43.49 4.01 -20.97
N LEU A 137 43.59 3.07 -20.02
CA LEU A 137 44.60 2.97 -18.94
C LEU A 137 44.44 3.93 -17.72
N TYR A 138 44.61 3.53 -16.44
CA TYR A 138 45.38 2.45 -15.81
C TYR A 138 44.81 2.05 -14.44
N SER A 139 45.13 0.82 -14.04
CA SER A 139 45.04 0.22 -12.70
C SER A 139 46.27 0.58 -11.83
N LEU A 140 46.13 0.48 -10.50
CA LEU A 140 47.22 0.47 -9.49
C LEU A 140 48.35 -0.52 -9.87
N GLU A 141 49.63 -0.40 -9.49
CA GLU A 141 50.20 -0.24 -8.15
C GLU A 141 51.75 -0.05 -8.22
N ASN A 142 52.39 0.36 -7.12
CA ASN A 142 53.81 0.72 -6.96
C ASN A 142 54.85 -0.37 -7.33
N SER A 143 55.99 0.04 -7.92
CA SER A 143 57.34 -0.34 -7.44
C SER A 143 58.45 0.47 -8.13
N SER A 144 59.50 0.71 -7.36
CA SER A 144 60.74 1.44 -7.65
C SER A 144 61.64 0.77 -8.71
N SER A 145 62.30 1.55 -9.58
CA SER A 145 63.76 1.57 -9.76
C SER A 145 64.21 2.41 -10.98
N SER A 146 65.25 3.20 -10.72
CA SER A 146 66.33 3.74 -11.58
C SER A 146 66.40 3.32 -13.06
N ASP A 147 66.55 4.29 -13.98
CA ASP A 147 67.84 4.72 -14.57
C ASP A 147 67.68 5.51 -15.90
N ASN A 148 68.18 6.75 -15.86
CA ASN A 148 69.05 7.47 -16.80
C ASN A 148 68.84 7.58 -18.33
N ASN A 149 69.10 8.83 -18.75
CA ASN A 149 69.57 9.38 -20.05
C ASN A 149 68.50 9.75 -21.09
N SER A 150 68.21 11.06 -21.30
CA SER A 150 69.01 12.04 -22.07
C SER A 150 69.06 11.59 -23.54
N ASP A 151 68.42 12.26 -24.52
CA ASP A 151 68.74 13.62 -24.90
C ASP A 151 67.75 14.26 -25.93
N CYS A 152 67.53 15.56 -25.72
CA CYS A 152 67.15 16.68 -26.60
C CYS A 152 66.21 16.56 -27.84
N GLU A 153 65.13 17.36 -27.81
CA GLU A 153 64.94 18.49 -28.75
C GLU A 153 64.01 19.59 -28.16
N TYR A 154 64.50 20.84 -28.18
CA TYR A 154 63.87 22.11 -27.78
C TYR A 154 63.30 22.72 -29.10
N VAL A 155 62.09 23.25 -29.30
CA VAL A 155 61.37 24.36 -28.66
C VAL A 155 59.93 24.37 -29.20
N ALA A 156 58.94 24.56 -28.33
CA ALA A 156 57.86 25.52 -28.59
C ALA A 156 57.24 25.89 -27.23
N ASP A 157 57.44 27.15 -26.84
CA ASP A 157 56.80 27.78 -25.68
C ASP A 157 55.28 27.65 -25.76
N ILE A 158 54.75 26.57 -25.21
CA ILE A 158 53.39 26.59 -24.69
C ILE A 158 53.55 27.06 -23.26
N LYS A 159 53.31 28.35 -23.03
CA LYS A 159 52.88 28.84 -21.72
C LYS A 159 51.63 28.05 -21.35
N LYS A 160 51.81 26.88 -20.74
CA LYS A 160 50.82 26.35 -19.80
C LYS A 160 50.92 27.28 -18.62
N GLU A 161 50.13 28.35 -18.67
CA GLU A 161 49.60 28.91 -17.44
C GLU A 161 49.07 27.71 -16.65
N GLN A 162 49.81 27.28 -15.63
CA GLN A 162 49.18 26.57 -14.54
C GLN A 162 48.18 27.57 -14.00
N SER A 163 46.93 27.47 -14.47
CA SER A 163 45.82 28.05 -13.75
C SER A 163 45.85 27.34 -12.40
N THR A 164 46.54 27.93 -11.43
CA THR A 164 46.45 27.56 -10.04
C THR A 164 45.00 27.83 -9.67
N SER A 165 44.15 26.82 -9.83
CA SER A 165 42.78 26.86 -9.33
C SER A 165 42.87 26.88 -7.81
N VAL A 166 42.97 28.08 -7.24
CA VAL A 166 43.03 28.31 -5.81
C VAL A 166 41.69 27.89 -5.21
N VAL A 167 41.69 26.80 -4.45
CA VAL A 167 40.51 26.37 -3.69
C VAL A 167 40.44 27.21 -2.41
N LEU A 168 39.57 28.21 -2.40
CA LEU A 168 39.32 29.05 -1.22
C LEU A 168 38.41 28.30 -0.24
N LEU A 169 39.03 27.64 0.75
CA LEU A 169 38.28 27.00 1.84
C LEU A 169 37.85 28.06 2.88
N PRO A 170 36.56 28.13 3.24
CA PRO A 170 36.08 29.09 4.22
C PRO A 170 36.56 28.72 5.63
N LYS A 171 37.02 29.70 6.41
CA LYS A 171 37.45 29.48 7.81
C LYS A 171 36.38 28.85 8.71
N ASN A 172 35.10 29.03 8.37
CA ASN A 172 33.95 28.44 9.08
C ASN A 172 33.42 27.14 8.41
N ILE A 173 34.29 26.37 7.76
CA ILE A 173 33.93 25.13 7.04
C ILE A 173 33.13 24.14 7.90
N PHE A 174 33.43 24.00 9.20
CA PHE A 174 32.65 23.16 10.10
C PHE A 174 31.18 23.57 10.16
N LYS A 175 30.91 24.88 10.27
CA LYS A 175 29.54 25.39 10.37
C LYS A 175 28.75 25.17 9.08
N LYS A 176 29.43 25.27 7.93
CA LYS A 176 28.83 25.02 6.63
C LYS A 176 28.54 23.54 6.36
N THR A 177 29.36 22.64 6.92
CA THR A 177 29.27 21.20 6.65
C THR A 177 28.57 20.42 7.77
N ALA A 178 28.34 21.02 8.94
CA ALA A 178 27.76 20.36 10.10
C ALA A 178 26.38 19.75 9.83
N LEU A 179 25.45 20.50 9.20
CA LEU A 179 24.12 19.95 8.88
C LEU A 179 24.19 18.70 8.03
N THR A 180 24.99 18.75 6.96
CA THR A 180 25.18 17.61 6.05
C THR A 180 25.86 16.45 6.77
N ALA A 181 26.90 16.72 7.56
CA ALA A 181 27.61 15.68 8.30
C ALA A 181 26.68 14.94 9.27
N ILE A 182 25.81 15.67 9.98
CA ILE A 182 24.80 15.09 10.87
C ILE A 182 23.76 14.29 10.07
N GLY A 183 23.24 14.86 8.98
CA GLY A 183 22.25 14.21 8.11
C GLY A 183 22.73 12.89 7.50
N GLU A 184 24.03 12.80 7.19
CA GLU A 184 24.68 11.58 6.69
C GLU A 184 25.15 10.64 7.81
N GLY A 185 24.90 10.98 9.08
CA GLY A 185 25.23 10.13 10.22
C GLY A 185 26.72 10.04 10.56
N LEU A 186 27.52 11.05 10.19
CA LEU A 186 28.94 11.11 10.54
C LEU A 186 29.11 11.43 12.02
N SER A 187 29.93 10.64 12.72
CA SER A 187 30.36 11.00 14.07
C SER A 187 31.18 12.28 14.07
N VAL A 188 31.20 13.01 15.19
CA VAL A 188 32.01 14.23 15.35
C VAL A 188 33.48 14.01 14.98
N ARG A 189 34.03 12.83 15.33
CA ARG A 189 35.41 12.45 14.99
C ARG A 189 35.59 12.24 13.50
N GLN A 190 34.66 11.55 12.84
CA GLN A 190 34.67 11.36 11.39
C GLN A 190 34.53 12.69 10.65
N HIS A 191 33.61 13.56 11.07
CA HIS A 191 33.44 14.90 10.49
C HIS A 191 34.72 15.72 10.63
N THR A 192 35.35 15.70 11.81
CA THR A 192 36.64 16.37 12.05
C THR A 192 37.73 15.83 11.13
N ALA A 193 37.86 14.51 11.02
CA ALA A 193 38.87 13.86 10.19
C ALA A 193 38.68 14.15 8.70
N ILE A 194 37.43 14.14 8.21
CA ILE A 194 37.10 14.46 6.82
C ILE A 194 37.44 15.92 6.51
N VAL A 195 37.04 16.86 7.37
CA VAL A 195 37.35 18.29 7.18
C VAL A 195 38.86 18.54 7.22
N ALA A 196 39.59 17.92 8.14
CA ALA A 196 41.05 18.02 8.23
C ALA A 196 41.73 17.47 6.97
N SER A 197 41.29 16.30 6.49
CA SER A 197 41.80 15.66 5.27
C SER A 197 41.54 16.53 4.03
N VAL A 198 40.36 17.12 3.90
CA VAL A 198 40.04 18.05 2.80
C VAL A 198 40.97 19.26 2.81
N ILE A 199 41.25 19.84 3.99
CA ILE A 199 42.15 20.99 4.11
C ILE A 199 43.57 20.62 3.73
N ALA A 200 44.10 19.52 4.28
CA ALA A 200 45.45 19.04 4.00
C ALA A 200 45.65 18.71 2.51
N ASN A 201 44.72 17.96 1.92
CA ASN A 201 44.79 17.58 0.49
C ASN A 201 44.54 18.75 -0.46
N SER A 202 43.93 19.84 0.01
CA SER A 202 43.77 21.09 -0.76
C SER A 202 45.01 22.00 -0.67
N GLY A 203 46.10 21.55 -0.04
CA GLY A 203 47.31 22.34 0.19
C GLY A 203 47.19 23.41 1.28
N GLY A 204 46.12 23.34 2.10
CA GLY A 204 45.92 24.25 3.22
C GLY A 204 46.56 23.73 4.51
N ASP A 205 47.10 24.63 5.32
CA ASP A 205 47.58 24.29 6.66
C ASP A 205 46.41 24.18 7.65
N VAL A 206 46.27 22.99 8.25
CA VAL A 206 45.26 22.65 9.25
C VAL A 206 45.34 23.56 10.48
N THR A 207 46.52 24.07 10.84
CA THR A 207 46.70 24.94 12.01
C THR A 207 46.01 26.30 11.85
N ASN A 208 45.78 26.74 10.61
CA ASN A 208 45.07 27.98 10.30
C ASN A 208 43.55 27.87 10.52
N PHE A 209 43.05 26.68 10.84
CA PHE A 209 41.64 26.40 11.09
C PHE A 209 41.45 25.90 12.52
N ALA A 210 40.33 26.26 13.14
CA ALA A 210 39.96 25.74 14.46
C ALA A 210 39.44 24.29 14.34
N ILE A 211 40.37 23.35 14.09
CA ILE A 211 40.06 21.93 13.90
C ILE A 211 40.29 21.16 15.19
N SER A 212 39.21 20.88 15.89
CA SER A 212 39.19 19.92 16.99
C SER A 212 37.84 19.24 17.07
N SER A 213 37.80 18.05 17.65
CA SER A 213 36.57 17.32 17.94
C SER A 213 35.61 18.16 18.79
N SER A 214 36.13 18.90 19.78
CA SER A 214 35.34 19.82 20.61
C SER A 214 34.74 20.97 19.80
N THR A 215 35.47 21.51 18.83
CA THR A 215 34.94 22.57 17.95
C THR A 215 33.86 22.03 17.04
N ALA A 216 34.08 20.87 16.42
CA ALA A 216 33.07 20.21 15.59
C ALA A 216 31.81 19.88 16.40
N PHE A 217 31.94 19.39 17.64
CA PHE A 217 30.82 19.13 18.53
C PHE A 217 30.01 20.40 18.82
N ARG A 218 30.67 21.47 19.29
CA ARG A 218 29.99 22.74 19.61
C ARG A 218 29.28 23.34 18.40
N VAL A 219 29.90 23.26 17.23
CA VAL A 219 29.29 23.75 15.99
C VAL A 219 28.09 22.89 15.58
N ALA A 220 28.18 21.57 15.71
CA ALA A 220 27.06 20.67 15.48
C ALA A 220 25.89 21.00 16.42
N GLU A 221 26.16 21.19 17.71
CA GLU A 221 25.16 21.59 18.71
C GLU A 221 24.49 22.94 18.37
N GLU A 222 25.29 23.98 18.07
CA GLU A 222 24.77 25.30 17.67
C GLU A 222 23.84 25.21 16.45
N VAL A 223 24.23 24.41 15.47
CA VAL A 223 23.48 24.20 14.23
C VAL A 223 22.18 23.45 14.49
N VAL A 224 22.21 22.41 15.32
CA VAL A 224 21.02 21.65 15.72
C VAL A 224 20.03 22.53 16.47
N THR A 225 20.50 23.31 17.46
CA THR A 225 19.63 24.25 18.21
C THR A 225 18.97 25.26 17.28
N LYS A 226 19.70 25.78 16.29
CA LYS A 226 19.13 26.72 15.30
C LYS A 226 18.07 26.08 14.41
N GLU A 227 18.26 24.83 13.98
CA GLU A 227 17.24 24.12 13.22
C GLU A 227 16.04 23.76 14.09
N GLU A 228 16.24 23.39 15.35
CA GLU A 228 15.16 23.16 16.32
C GLU A 228 14.28 24.41 16.49
N GLU A 229 14.88 25.59 16.67
CA GLU A 229 14.16 26.86 16.75
C GLU A 229 13.33 27.16 15.48
N LYS A 230 13.90 26.88 14.29
CA LYS A 230 13.20 27.05 13.02
C LYS A 230 12.01 26.10 12.90
N ILE A 231 12.19 24.82 13.23
CA ILE A 231 11.12 23.81 13.18
C ILE A 231 10.02 24.18 14.16
N LYS A 232 10.38 24.58 15.39
CA LYS A 232 9.42 25.02 16.40
C LYS A 232 8.61 26.20 15.91
N LYS A 233 9.26 27.22 15.35
CA LYS A 233 8.58 28.39 14.76
C LYS A 233 7.64 27.98 13.63
N HIS A 234 8.11 27.16 12.69
CA HIS A 234 7.31 26.65 11.56
C HIS A 234 6.05 25.93 12.04
N VAL A 235 6.19 24.98 12.97
CA VAL A 235 5.05 24.23 13.53
C VAL A 235 4.08 25.15 14.26
N THR A 236 4.59 26.09 15.08
CA THR A 236 3.73 27.04 15.78
C THR A 236 2.97 27.96 14.81
N ASP A 237 3.61 28.44 13.75
CA ASP A 237 2.99 29.30 12.72
C ASP A 237 1.94 28.52 11.91
N LEU A 238 2.22 27.26 11.56
CA LEU A 238 1.26 26.35 10.91
C LEU A 238 0.02 26.13 11.79
N VAL A 239 0.23 25.91 13.08
CA VAL A 239 -0.85 25.67 14.05
C VAL A 239 -1.65 26.94 14.38
N LYS A 240 -1.05 28.13 14.28
CA LYS A 240 -1.75 29.41 14.43
C LYS A 240 -2.56 29.78 13.19
N SER A 241 -2.06 29.48 12.00
CA SER A 241 -2.70 29.81 10.73
C SER A 241 -3.87 28.88 10.39
N SER A 242 -3.80 27.61 10.78
CA SER A 242 -4.86 26.63 10.54
C SER A 242 -5.97 26.71 11.59
N SER A 243 -7.22 26.74 11.14
CA SER A 243 -8.42 26.54 11.98
C SER A 243 -8.78 25.07 12.18
N LEU A 244 -8.08 24.15 11.49
CA LEU A 244 -8.34 22.72 11.58
C LEU A 244 -7.69 22.12 12.84
N PRO A 245 -8.31 21.07 13.41
CA PRO A 245 -7.78 20.39 14.59
C PRO A 245 -6.48 19.64 14.30
N ILE A 246 -5.68 19.45 15.35
CA ILE A 246 -4.45 18.64 15.29
C ILE A 246 -4.80 17.18 15.53
N ILE A 247 -4.26 16.30 14.68
CA ILE A 247 -4.24 14.86 14.91
C ILE A 247 -2.81 14.42 15.24
N LEU A 248 -2.61 13.85 16.42
CA LEU A 248 -1.34 13.29 16.85
C LEU A 248 -1.11 11.92 16.20
N HIS A 249 0.11 11.62 15.79
CA HIS A 249 0.54 10.31 15.34
C HIS A 249 1.74 9.87 16.18
N PHE A 250 1.67 8.68 16.76
CA PHE A 250 2.80 8.16 17.53
C PHE A 250 3.04 6.67 17.27
N ASP A 251 4.31 6.30 17.16
CA ASP A 251 4.75 4.92 16.91
C ASP A 251 6.04 4.61 17.65
N GLY A 252 6.10 3.42 18.25
CA GLY A 252 7.23 2.98 19.08
C GLY A 252 8.17 2.06 18.31
N LYS A 253 9.48 2.22 18.50
CA LYS A 253 10.48 1.33 17.90
C LYS A 253 11.67 1.11 18.83
N ILE A 254 12.08 -0.15 18.97
CA ILE A 254 13.35 -0.52 19.60
C ILE A 254 14.47 -0.24 18.60
N VAL A 255 15.39 0.63 18.99
CA VAL A 255 16.59 0.97 18.21
C VAL A 255 17.83 0.52 19.00
N LYS A 256 18.82 0.03 18.28
CA LYS A 256 20.12 -0.28 18.86
C LYS A 256 21.02 0.93 18.73
N GLU A 257 21.51 1.45 19.84
CA GLU A 257 22.41 2.59 19.87
C GLU A 257 23.72 2.20 20.54
N PHE A 258 24.83 2.63 19.94
CA PHE A 258 26.16 2.40 20.50
C PHE A 258 26.61 3.65 21.25
N THR A 259 26.66 3.57 22.58
CA THR A 259 27.11 4.67 23.44
C THR A 259 28.26 4.17 24.29
N SER A 260 29.37 4.91 24.31
CA SER A 260 30.56 4.58 25.12
C SER A 260 31.12 3.17 24.92
N GLY A 261 31.00 2.62 23.70
CA GLY A 261 31.47 1.26 23.37
C GLY A 261 30.51 0.14 23.77
N ILE A 262 29.32 0.45 24.29
CA ILE A 262 28.28 -0.52 24.68
C ILE A 262 27.07 -0.35 23.76
N GLU A 263 26.53 -1.48 23.27
CA GLU A 263 25.28 -1.52 22.52
C GLU A 263 24.10 -1.51 23.49
N HIS A 264 23.30 -0.45 23.45
CA HIS A 264 22.07 -0.31 24.20
C HIS A 264 20.88 -0.55 23.28
N GLN A 265 19.92 -1.38 23.71
CA GLN A 265 18.59 -1.41 23.10
C GLN A 265 17.73 -0.36 23.77
N LEU A 266 17.37 0.68 23.03
CA LEU A 266 16.60 1.79 23.53
C LEU A 266 15.26 1.86 22.81
N ASP A 267 14.20 2.01 23.60
CA ASP A 267 12.90 2.37 23.08
C ASP A 267 12.92 3.84 22.64
N ARG A 268 12.49 4.07 21.40
CA ARG A 268 12.31 5.39 20.79
C ARG A 268 10.83 5.54 20.41
N LEU A 269 10.27 6.72 20.65
CA LEU A 269 8.90 7.03 20.28
C LEU A 269 8.92 8.11 19.20
N ALA A 270 8.55 7.78 17.98
CA ALA A 270 8.32 8.79 16.95
C ALA A 270 6.99 9.48 17.23
N VAL A 271 7.01 10.81 17.37
CA VAL A 271 5.81 11.62 17.62
C VAL A 271 5.72 12.69 16.54
N SER A 272 4.61 12.67 15.81
CA SER A 272 4.33 13.61 14.72
C SER A 272 2.90 14.11 14.83
N ILE A 273 2.61 15.21 14.16
CA ILE A 273 1.26 15.76 14.05
C ILE A 273 0.85 15.88 12.60
N ARG A 274 -0.46 15.82 12.37
CA ARG A 274 -1.08 16.15 11.10
C ARG A 274 -2.02 17.32 11.30
N ILE A 275 -1.82 18.36 10.48
CA ILE A 275 -2.64 19.56 10.46
C ILE A 275 -2.66 20.12 9.03
N ASP A 276 -3.84 20.52 8.56
CA ASP A 276 -4.04 21.11 7.23
C ASP A 276 -3.37 20.36 6.07
N GLY A 277 -3.50 19.03 6.08
CA GLY A 277 -2.91 18.15 5.07
C GLY A 277 -1.39 17.95 5.17
N GLN A 278 -0.70 18.67 6.05
CA GLN A 278 0.75 18.57 6.30
C GLN A 278 1.05 17.65 7.48
N SER A 279 2.21 17.01 7.45
CA SER A 279 2.69 16.13 8.53
C SER A 279 4.04 16.60 9.04
N GLU A 280 4.11 16.89 10.33
CA GLU A 280 5.29 17.46 10.98
C GLU A 280 5.78 16.54 12.10
N LEU A 281 7.07 16.21 12.10
CA LEU A 281 7.70 15.43 13.15
C LEU A 281 8.05 16.34 14.33
N LEU A 282 7.46 16.08 15.50
CA LEU A 282 7.78 16.84 16.72
C LEU A 282 9.06 16.34 17.38
N GLY A 283 9.30 15.02 17.32
CA GLY A 283 10.52 14.44 17.85
C GLY A 283 10.53 12.92 17.85
N VAL A 284 11.70 12.37 18.16
CA VAL A 284 11.92 10.93 18.35
C VAL A 284 12.58 10.67 19.72
N PRO A 285 11.92 11.05 20.83
CA PRO A 285 12.51 10.94 22.17
C PRO A 285 12.80 9.50 22.59
N HIS A 286 13.82 9.37 23.45
CA HIS A 286 14.09 8.16 24.21
C HIS A 286 13.04 7.92 25.29
N LEU A 287 12.60 6.67 25.42
CA LEU A 287 11.77 6.22 26.53
C LEU A 287 12.59 5.40 27.54
N SER A 288 12.51 5.77 28.81
CA SER A 288 13.09 4.96 29.90
C SER A 288 12.40 3.61 30.08
N SER A 289 11.15 3.50 29.63
CA SER A 289 10.38 2.25 29.53
C SER A 289 9.27 2.39 28.49
N SER A 290 8.88 1.29 27.86
CA SER A 290 7.79 1.23 26.89
C SER A 290 6.39 1.26 27.51
N THR A 291 6.23 1.65 28.78
CA THR A 291 4.91 1.69 29.42
C THR A 291 4.04 2.83 28.87
N GLY A 292 2.72 2.67 28.92
CA GLY A 292 1.78 3.69 28.46
C GLY A 292 1.89 5.03 29.22
N GLU A 293 2.34 5.01 30.47
CA GLU A 293 2.55 6.23 31.27
C GLU A 293 3.78 7.00 30.78
N THR A 294 4.91 6.31 30.58
CA THR A 294 6.14 6.93 30.06
C THR A 294 5.92 7.52 28.66
N GLN A 295 5.23 6.79 27.79
CA GLN A 295 4.87 7.28 26.47
C GLN A 295 3.98 8.53 26.54
N LYS A 296 2.91 8.50 27.36
CA LYS A 296 2.02 9.65 27.58
C LYS A 296 2.79 10.88 28.06
N ASN A 297 3.61 10.75 29.10
CA ASN A 297 4.36 11.88 29.66
C ASN A 297 5.36 12.45 28.65
N THR A 298 5.95 11.60 27.82
CA THR A 298 6.86 12.03 26.75
C THR A 298 6.13 12.80 25.65
N ILE A 299 4.97 12.32 25.22
CA ILE A 299 4.11 13.00 24.26
C ILE A 299 3.70 14.38 24.81
N ILE A 300 3.23 14.45 26.05
CA ILE A 300 2.80 15.70 26.69
C ILE A 300 3.95 16.72 26.73
N LYS A 301 5.15 16.29 27.10
CA LYS A 301 6.34 17.17 27.09
C LYS A 301 6.57 17.78 25.71
N LEU A 302 6.51 16.99 24.65
CA LEU A 302 6.62 17.50 23.27
C LEU A 302 5.47 18.46 22.94
N LEU A 303 4.22 18.12 23.27
CA LEU A 303 3.08 18.98 22.98
C LEU A 303 3.17 20.35 23.68
N HIS A 304 3.67 20.41 24.91
CA HIS A 304 3.93 21.68 25.60
C HIS A 304 5.15 22.43 25.04
N GLN A 305 6.21 21.72 24.65
CA GLN A 305 7.37 22.34 24.02
C GLN A 305 7.00 23.09 22.74
N PHE A 306 6.01 22.61 22.00
CA PHE A 306 5.51 23.25 20.77
C PHE A 306 4.30 24.17 21.00
N ASP A 307 3.77 24.28 22.23
CA ASP A 307 2.58 25.08 22.58
C ASP A 307 1.30 24.65 21.83
N ILE A 308 1.05 23.34 21.75
CA ILE A 308 -0.04 22.75 20.95
C ILE A 308 -0.93 21.77 21.70
N PHE A 309 -0.72 21.59 23.01
CA PHE A 309 -1.45 20.64 23.85
C PHE A 309 -2.97 20.83 23.75
N ASP A 310 -3.45 22.07 23.91
CA ASP A 310 -4.89 22.39 23.93
C ASP A 310 -5.58 22.29 22.55
N LYS A 311 -4.81 22.11 21.47
CA LYS A 311 -5.35 21.99 20.10
C LYS A 311 -5.48 20.54 19.62
N LEU A 312 -5.06 19.58 20.45
CA LEU A 312 -5.11 18.16 20.12
C LEU A 312 -6.54 17.60 20.16
N GLN A 313 -7.09 17.18 19.02
CA GLN A 313 -8.46 16.67 18.93
C GLN A 313 -8.54 15.15 18.70
N GLY A 314 -7.44 14.52 18.25
CA GLY A 314 -7.43 13.09 17.97
C GLY A 314 -6.03 12.52 17.88
N CYS A 315 -5.93 11.19 17.88
CA CYS A 315 -4.66 10.51 17.79
C CYS A 315 -4.74 9.24 16.93
N VAL A 316 -3.64 8.96 16.23
CA VAL A 316 -3.38 7.78 15.41
C VAL A 316 -2.30 6.95 16.09
N PHE A 317 -2.57 5.67 16.27
CA PHE A 317 -1.74 4.77 17.08
C PHE A 317 -1.85 3.32 16.60
N ASP A 318 -0.84 2.50 16.89
CA ASP A 318 -0.91 1.05 16.70
C ASP A 318 -1.85 0.39 17.73
N THR A 319 -2.45 -0.76 17.41
CA THR A 319 -3.44 -1.37 18.30
C THR A 319 -2.83 -2.23 19.41
N THR A 320 -1.59 -1.95 19.82
CA THR A 320 -0.95 -2.65 20.94
C THR A 320 -1.68 -2.33 22.25
N SER A 321 -1.59 -3.24 23.22
CA SER A 321 -2.22 -3.06 24.54
C SER A 321 -1.66 -1.86 25.30
N VAL A 322 -0.39 -1.51 25.06
CA VAL A 322 0.26 -0.32 25.64
C VAL A 322 -0.44 0.96 25.19
N ASN A 323 -0.91 1.02 23.94
CA ASN A 323 -1.58 2.20 23.39
C ASN A 323 -3.09 2.17 23.64
N THR A 324 -3.71 0.99 23.58
CA THR A 324 -5.17 0.79 23.58
C THR A 324 -5.78 0.33 24.91
N GLY A 325 -4.95 0.00 25.91
CA GLY A 325 -5.40 -0.57 27.18
C GLY A 325 -6.45 0.31 27.88
N ASN A 326 -7.56 -0.31 28.30
CA ASN A 326 -8.74 0.39 28.84
C ASN A 326 -8.52 1.20 30.13
N LYS A 327 -7.45 0.90 30.89
CA LYS A 327 -7.11 1.63 32.14
C LYS A 327 -5.74 2.28 32.12
N LYS A 328 -4.80 1.69 31.38
CA LYS A 328 -3.38 2.07 31.40
C LYS A 328 -2.83 2.44 30.03
N GLY A 329 -3.66 2.45 28.99
CA GLY A 329 -3.26 2.76 27.64
C GLY A 329 -2.94 4.23 27.44
N VAL A 330 -2.02 4.54 26.53
CA VAL A 330 -1.63 5.93 26.19
C VAL A 330 -2.84 6.78 25.84
N CYS A 331 -3.76 6.27 25.01
CA CYS A 331 -4.89 7.04 24.50
C CYS A 331 -5.84 7.52 25.62
N ILE A 332 -6.15 6.65 26.58
CA ILE A 332 -7.05 6.99 27.68
C ILE A 332 -6.37 7.92 28.67
N ARG A 333 -5.06 7.72 28.91
CA ARG A 333 -4.28 8.64 29.75
C ARG A 333 -4.19 10.04 29.14
N LEU A 334 -4.01 10.14 27.81
CA LEU A 334 -4.01 11.43 27.12
C LEU A 334 -5.38 12.12 27.19
N ALA A 335 -6.46 11.38 26.95
CA ALA A 335 -7.81 11.93 27.07
C ALA A 335 -8.13 12.39 28.51
N ALA A 336 -7.66 11.65 29.51
CA ALA A 336 -7.80 12.02 30.92
C ALA A 336 -7.03 13.29 31.28
N GLU A 337 -5.81 13.46 30.76
CA GLU A 337 -5.01 14.65 31.02
C GLU A 337 -5.59 15.91 30.34
N LEU A 338 -6.15 15.74 29.14
CA LEU A 338 -6.81 16.83 28.40
C LEU A 338 -8.20 17.17 28.94
N ASP A 339 -8.73 16.37 29.86
CA ASP A 339 -10.11 16.44 30.39
C ASP A 339 -11.18 16.53 29.28
N ARG A 340 -10.95 15.83 28.16
CA ARG A 340 -11.89 15.78 27.04
C ARG A 340 -11.69 14.54 26.16
N PRO A 341 -12.73 14.10 25.43
CA PRO A 341 -12.60 12.97 24.51
C PRO A 341 -11.67 13.30 23.33
N LEU A 342 -10.85 12.32 22.95
CA LEU A 342 -10.04 12.34 21.74
C LEU A 342 -10.66 11.45 20.66
N LEU A 343 -10.59 11.89 19.41
CA LEU A 343 -10.89 11.03 18.26
C LEU A 343 -9.79 9.96 18.13
N LEU A 344 -10.14 8.70 18.37
CA LEU A 344 -9.19 7.58 18.38
C LEU A 344 -9.15 6.89 17.02
N LEU A 345 -8.03 7.02 16.31
CA LEU A 345 -7.83 6.51 14.96
C LEU A 345 -6.85 5.32 14.99
N ALA A 346 -7.38 4.11 15.12
CA ALA A 346 -6.55 2.91 15.12
C ALA A 346 -5.84 2.69 13.76
N CYS A 347 -4.55 2.34 13.78
CA CYS A 347 -3.78 2.07 12.56
C CYS A 347 -4.29 0.82 11.84
N ARG A 348 -4.95 1.02 10.69
CA ARG A 348 -5.53 -0.08 9.90
C ARG A 348 -4.50 -1.00 9.27
N HIS A 349 -3.31 -0.51 8.92
CA HIS A 349 -2.22 -1.39 8.47
C HIS A 349 -1.84 -2.41 9.55
N HIS A 350 -1.68 -1.95 10.79
CA HIS A 350 -1.37 -2.84 11.91
C HIS A 350 -2.48 -3.90 12.09
N ILE A 351 -3.75 -3.48 12.01
CA ILE A 351 -4.91 -4.39 12.12
C ILE A 351 -4.88 -5.46 11.03
N TYR A 352 -4.65 -5.08 9.77
CA TYR A 352 -4.58 -6.05 8.67
C TYR A 352 -3.35 -6.96 8.75
N GLU A 353 -2.22 -6.45 9.25
CA GLU A 353 -1.08 -7.32 9.59
C GLU A 353 -1.48 -8.37 10.63
N ARG A 354 -2.29 -8.02 11.65
CA ARG A 354 -2.82 -9.03 12.59
C ARG A 354 -3.66 -10.10 11.90
N HIS A 355 -4.47 -9.75 10.91
CA HIS A 355 -5.36 -10.70 10.24
C HIS A 355 -4.59 -11.75 9.43
N ILE A 356 -3.59 -11.33 8.65
CA ILE A 356 -2.73 -12.27 7.91
C ILE A 356 -1.89 -13.14 8.86
N ILE A 357 -1.47 -12.63 10.03
CA ILE A 357 -0.85 -13.45 11.08
C ILE A 357 -1.78 -14.57 11.53
N HIS A 358 -3.01 -14.22 11.89
CA HIS A 358 -3.98 -15.19 12.39
C HIS A 358 -4.34 -16.24 11.33
N CYS A 359 -4.37 -15.84 10.06
CA CYS A 359 -4.47 -16.76 8.92
C CYS A 359 -3.28 -17.72 8.86
N TRP A 360 -2.05 -17.20 8.96
CA TRP A 360 -0.83 -17.98 8.83
C TRP A 360 -0.57 -18.92 10.01
N ASN A 361 -0.98 -18.55 11.23
CA ASN A 361 -0.72 -19.30 12.46
C ASN A 361 -1.32 -20.72 12.50
N ILE A 362 -2.19 -21.07 11.55
CA ILE A 362 -2.73 -22.43 11.41
C ILE A 362 -1.73 -23.38 10.73
N TYR A 363 -0.70 -22.85 10.08
CA TYR A 363 0.28 -23.64 9.34
C TYR A 363 1.57 -23.88 10.16
N PRO A 364 2.20 -25.06 10.06
CA PRO A 364 3.47 -25.41 10.67
C PRO A 364 4.59 -24.38 10.43
N SER A 365 4.66 -23.75 9.25
CA SER A 365 5.73 -22.77 9.00
C SER A 365 5.62 -21.52 9.86
N SER A 366 4.50 -21.29 10.57
CA SER A 366 4.37 -20.22 11.56
C SER A 366 5.08 -20.53 12.88
N LYS A 367 5.32 -21.80 13.19
CA LYS A 367 5.90 -22.27 14.46
C LYS A 367 7.42 -22.33 14.35
N ILE A 368 8.05 -21.16 14.37
CA ILE A 368 9.50 -21.05 14.22
C ILE A 368 10.14 -20.51 15.50
N ASN A 369 11.23 -21.15 15.93
CA ASN A 369 12.07 -20.69 17.04
C ASN A 369 13.37 -20.01 16.56
N GLY A 370 13.71 -20.09 15.27
CA GLY A 370 14.91 -19.50 14.65
C GLY A 370 14.67 -18.13 13.99
N PRO A 371 15.76 -17.42 13.60
CA PRO A 371 15.67 -16.08 12.99
C PRO A 371 15.11 -16.09 11.57
N ASP A 372 15.29 -17.18 10.82
CA ASP A 372 14.80 -17.35 9.45
C ASP A 372 13.69 -18.40 9.37
N ASN A 373 12.72 -18.19 8.47
CA ASN A 373 11.72 -19.19 8.14
C ASN A 373 12.31 -20.23 7.16
N PRO A 374 12.34 -21.53 7.50
CA PRO A 374 12.87 -22.58 6.63
C PRO A 374 12.19 -22.65 5.26
N LEU A 375 10.87 -22.45 5.20
CA LEU A 375 10.11 -22.46 3.95
C LEU A 375 10.55 -21.33 3.02
N PHE A 376 10.71 -20.13 3.56
CA PHE A 376 11.17 -18.96 2.80
C PHE A 376 12.64 -19.06 2.40
N LYS A 377 13.45 -19.78 3.19
CA LYS A 377 14.83 -20.07 2.84
C LYS A 377 14.93 -20.91 1.56
N LYS A 378 14.03 -21.88 1.37
CA LYS A 378 13.98 -22.68 0.11
C LYS A 378 13.88 -21.80 -1.14
N LEU A 379 13.07 -20.75 -1.11
CA LEU A 379 12.99 -19.78 -2.22
C LEU A 379 14.28 -18.99 -2.39
N LYS A 380 14.90 -18.53 -1.30
CA LYS A 380 16.18 -17.80 -1.35
C LYS A 380 17.29 -18.63 -1.96
N ASP A 381 17.36 -19.91 -1.61
CA ASP A 381 18.42 -20.83 -2.03
C ASP A 381 18.37 -21.10 -3.54
N VAL A 382 17.16 -21.25 -4.12
CA VAL A 382 16.98 -21.46 -5.57
C VAL A 382 16.93 -20.15 -6.37
N TRP A 383 16.95 -18.98 -5.72
CA TRP A 383 16.66 -17.71 -6.40
C TRP A 383 17.58 -17.42 -7.59
N ASN A 384 18.88 -17.71 -7.45
CA ASN A 384 19.88 -17.43 -8.47
C ASN A 384 19.84 -18.43 -9.65
N SER A 385 19.17 -19.58 -9.49
CA SER A 385 19.03 -20.59 -10.55
C SER A 385 17.72 -20.46 -11.34
N ILE A 386 16.85 -19.53 -10.95
CA ILE A 386 15.57 -19.28 -11.62
C ILE A 386 15.77 -18.26 -12.76
N ASP A 387 15.57 -18.69 -14.00
CA ASP A 387 15.51 -17.79 -15.15
C ASP A 387 14.11 -17.16 -15.28
N GLN A 388 13.99 -15.88 -14.94
CA GLN A 388 12.71 -15.16 -14.93
C GLN A 388 12.02 -15.07 -16.31
N ASN A 389 12.76 -15.25 -17.41
CA ASN A 389 12.23 -15.07 -18.76
C ASN A 389 11.56 -16.32 -19.34
N SER A 390 11.73 -17.49 -18.72
CA SER A 390 11.27 -18.79 -19.25
C SER A 390 10.21 -19.48 -18.40
N ILE A 391 9.66 -18.82 -17.38
CA ILE A 391 8.82 -19.46 -16.37
C ILE A 391 7.34 -19.47 -16.76
N VAL A 392 6.73 -20.65 -16.64
CA VAL A 392 5.27 -20.78 -16.59
C VAL A 392 4.78 -20.40 -15.20
N LEU A 393 4.23 -19.19 -15.09
CA LEU A 393 3.73 -18.64 -13.83
C LEU A 393 2.40 -19.30 -13.43
N ASN A 394 2.26 -19.70 -12.16
CA ASN A 394 0.97 -20.15 -11.65
C ASN A 394 0.00 -18.98 -11.46
N LYS A 395 -1.27 -19.22 -11.77
CA LYS A 395 -2.33 -18.21 -11.84
C LYS A 395 -3.62 -18.71 -11.22
N VAL A 396 -4.35 -17.81 -10.56
CA VAL A 396 -5.72 -17.97 -10.13
C VAL A 396 -6.59 -17.11 -11.04
N LYS A 397 -7.32 -17.72 -11.99
CA LYS A 397 -8.23 -16.95 -12.86
C LYS A 397 -9.43 -16.45 -12.03
N ILE A 398 -9.54 -15.13 -11.86
CA ILE A 398 -10.74 -14.46 -11.34
C ILE A 398 -11.10 -13.36 -12.35
N GLU A 399 -12.28 -13.47 -12.96
CA GLU A 399 -12.69 -12.65 -14.12
C GLU A 399 -13.06 -11.19 -13.79
N ASP A 400 -13.07 -10.78 -12.52
CA ASP A 400 -13.53 -9.45 -12.07
C ASP A 400 -12.57 -8.82 -11.07
N ILE A 401 -11.39 -8.40 -11.53
CA ILE A 401 -10.47 -7.62 -10.71
C ILE A 401 -10.37 -6.22 -11.27
N SER A 402 -10.85 -5.27 -10.47
CA SER A 402 -10.75 -3.86 -10.75
C SER A 402 -9.29 -3.41 -10.65
N ASP A 403 -8.67 -3.06 -11.78
CA ASP A 403 -7.30 -2.55 -11.94
C ASP A 403 -7.00 -1.23 -11.18
N SER A 404 -7.93 -0.75 -10.36
CA SER A 404 -7.87 0.55 -9.69
C SER A 404 -7.03 0.55 -8.39
N TRP A 405 -6.03 -0.32 -8.26
CA TRP A 405 -5.22 -0.46 -7.04
C TRP A 405 -3.92 0.34 -7.08
N LEU A 406 -3.46 0.70 -8.27
CA LEU A 406 -2.21 1.42 -8.48
C LEU A 406 -2.43 2.92 -8.25
N GLN A 407 -1.91 3.44 -7.14
CA GLN A 407 -1.75 4.87 -6.93
C GLN A 407 -0.32 5.30 -7.29
N ASP A 408 -0.17 6.44 -7.97
CA ASP A 408 1.08 7.01 -8.48
C ASP A 408 2.19 7.29 -7.43
N ARG A 409 1.96 7.01 -6.13
CA ARG A 409 2.90 7.28 -5.03
C ARG A 409 2.92 6.20 -3.96
N CYS A 410 2.98 4.93 -4.38
CA CYS A 410 3.03 3.82 -3.43
C CYS A 410 4.48 3.52 -2.97
N ARG A 411 4.62 3.11 -1.72
CA ARG A 411 5.89 2.61 -1.15
C ARG A 411 6.38 1.41 -1.97
N SER A 412 7.69 1.27 -2.13
CA SER A 412 8.28 0.29 -3.07
C SER A 412 7.83 -1.15 -2.78
N ASP A 413 7.73 -1.53 -1.51
CA ASP A 413 7.27 -2.83 -1.04
C ASP A 413 5.75 -3.04 -1.20
N TYR A 414 4.96 -1.97 -1.14
CA TYR A 414 3.52 -2.02 -1.37
C TYR A 414 3.22 -2.19 -2.86
N LEU A 415 4.00 -1.51 -3.71
CA LEU A 415 3.95 -1.70 -5.15
C LEU A 415 4.27 -3.16 -5.52
N GLU A 416 5.30 -3.75 -4.92
CA GLU A 416 5.63 -5.16 -5.14
C GLU A 416 4.49 -6.10 -4.71
N LEU A 417 3.81 -5.83 -3.60
CA LEU A 417 2.64 -6.60 -3.18
C LEU A 417 1.52 -6.55 -4.23
N VAL A 418 1.24 -5.38 -4.78
CA VAL A 418 0.22 -5.18 -5.82
C VAL A 418 0.62 -5.88 -7.12
N GLU A 419 1.85 -5.64 -7.62
CA GLU A 419 2.41 -6.26 -8.83
C GLU A 419 2.28 -7.79 -8.76
N LEU A 420 2.73 -8.40 -7.66
CA LEU A 420 2.65 -9.85 -7.46
C LEU A 420 1.20 -10.34 -7.36
N THR A 421 0.32 -9.58 -6.73
CA THR A 421 -1.10 -9.92 -6.63
C THR A 421 -1.75 -9.92 -8.02
N THR A 422 -1.47 -8.91 -8.83
CA THR A 422 -1.97 -8.83 -10.22
C THR A 422 -1.43 -9.98 -11.08
N MET A 423 -0.16 -10.36 -10.92
CA MET A 423 0.40 -11.54 -11.61
C MET A 423 -0.31 -12.84 -11.23
N VAL A 424 -0.66 -13.00 -9.94
CA VAL A 424 -1.41 -14.17 -9.47
C VAL A 424 -2.82 -14.18 -10.05
N LEU A 425 -3.48 -13.03 -10.17
CA LEU A 425 -4.91 -13.00 -10.45
C LEU A 425 -5.31 -12.72 -11.92
N SER A 426 -4.69 -11.71 -12.55
CA SER A 426 -5.07 -11.25 -13.90
C SER A 426 -4.32 -12.00 -14.99
N GLY A 427 -3.12 -12.51 -14.70
CA GLY A 427 -2.38 -13.41 -15.57
C GLY A 427 -1.79 -12.83 -16.86
N ASP A 428 -2.27 -11.68 -17.34
CA ASP A 428 -1.80 -11.05 -18.59
C ASP A 428 -0.63 -10.08 -18.35
N GLU A 429 -0.52 -9.50 -17.15
CA GLU A 429 0.60 -8.63 -16.78
C GLU A 429 1.76 -9.44 -16.19
N GLN A 430 2.96 -9.24 -16.70
CA GLN A 430 4.20 -9.82 -16.17
C GLN A 430 5.11 -8.71 -15.66
N TYR A 431 5.32 -8.69 -14.34
CA TYR A 431 6.28 -7.79 -13.69
C TYR A 431 7.58 -8.52 -13.39
N ARG A 432 8.70 -7.79 -13.39
CA ARG A 432 10.00 -8.34 -13.02
C ARG A 432 10.02 -8.67 -11.53
N LEU A 433 10.27 -9.94 -11.20
CA LEU A 433 10.31 -10.37 -9.81
C LEU A 433 11.57 -9.83 -9.12
N ARG A 434 11.37 -9.04 -8.06
CA ARG A 434 12.48 -8.52 -7.24
C ARG A 434 13.07 -9.62 -6.36
N LYS A 435 14.35 -9.48 -6.01
CA LYS A 435 15.04 -10.43 -5.13
C LYS A 435 14.31 -10.56 -3.78
N PRO A 436 14.13 -11.77 -3.23
CA PRO A 436 13.53 -11.97 -1.91
C PRO A 436 14.28 -11.16 -0.85
N GLY A 437 13.57 -10.21 -0.23
CA GLY A 437 14.10 -9.36 0.81
C GLY A 437 14.23 -10.07 2.17
N PRO A 438 14.83 -9.44 3.19
CA PRO A 438 14.86 -9.99 4.54
C PRO A 438 13.44 -10.16 5.10
N VAL A 439 13.18 -11.30 5.76
CA VAL A 439 11.90 -11.54 6.45
C VAL A 439 12.14 -11.36 7.94
N HIS A 440 11.55 -10.32 8.51
CA HIS A 440 11.49 -10.16 9.96
C HIS A 440 10.20 -10.77 10.49
N HIS A 441 10.27 -11.42 11.65
CA HIS A 441 9.08 -11.96 12.32
C HIS A 441 8.00 -10.92 12.56
N ALA A 442 8.37 -9.65 12.79
CA ALA A 442 7.44 -8.56 13.08
C ALA A 442 6.69 -7.97 11.86
N ARG A 443 7.17 -8.18 10.62
CA ARG A 443 6.52 -7.62 9.41
C ARG A 443 5.84 -8.72 8.62
N PHE A 444 4.53 -8.64 8.45
CA PHE A 444 3.74 -9.76 7.92
C PHE A 444 3.32 -9.54 6.47
N MET A 445 3.26 -8.29 6.01
CA MET A 445 3.14 -8.00 4.58
C MET A 445 4.27 -8.65 3.77
N ALA A 446 5.50 -8.60 4.29
CA ALA A 446 6.65 -9.28 3.68
C ALA A 446 6.41 -10.79 3.51
N LYS A 447 5.72 -11.43 4.46
CA LYS A 447 5.36 -12.86 4.36
C LYS A 447 4.32 -13.09 3.26
N GLY A 448 3.34 -12.20 3.12
CA GLY A 448 2.41 -12.20 1.98
C GLY A 448 3.15 -12.12 0.64
N ILE A 449 4.10 -11.19 0.50
CA ILE A 449 4.98 -11.08 -0.68
C ILE A 449 5.72 -12.39 -0.96
N TYR A 450 6.27 -13.04 0.08
CA TYR A 450 6.93 -14.33 -0.07
C TYR A 450 5.97 -15.42 -0.57
N PHE A 451 4.78 -15.56 0.04
CA PHE A 451 3.80 -16.55 -0.41
C PHE A 451 3.36 -16.33 -1.85
N LEU A 452 3.15 -15.08 -2.27
CA LEU A 452 2.84 -14.77 -3.67
C LEU A 452 3.98 -15.17 -4.61
N LYS A 453 5.24 -14.79 -4.30
CA LYS A 453 6.41 -15.21 -5.09
C LYS A 453 6.52 -16.73 -5.18
N MET A 454 6.39 -17.41 -4.04
CA MET A 454 6.49 -18.87 -3.97
C MET A 454 5.38 -19.56 -4.76
N TYR A 455 4.17 -19.00 -4.76
CA TYR A 455 3.07 -19.52 -5.56
C TYR A 455 3.33 -19.35 -7.05
N ILE A 456 3.71 -18.14 -7.48
CA ILE A 456 4.05 -17.83 -8.87
C ILE A 456 5.15 -18.80 -9.38
N LEU A 457 6.14 -19.09 -8.53
CA LEU A 457 7.31 -19.92 -8.82
C LEU A 457 7.16 -21.38 -8.33
N LEU A 458 5.96 -21.85 -7.99
CA LEU A 458 5.79 -23.13 -7.27
C LEU A 458 6.45 -24.32 -8.00
N ASN A 459 6.42 -24.30 -9.34
CA ASN A 459 6.96 -25.36 -10.18
C ASN A 459 8.49 -25.29 -10.32
N ASN A 460 9.10 -24.14 -10.00
CA ASN A 460 10.54 -23.89 -10.09
C ASN A 460 11.27 -24.10 -8.75
N ILE A 461 10.53 -24.19 -7.64
CA ILE A 461 11.12 -24.45 -6.33
C ILE A 461 11.18 -25.97 -6.13
N SER A 462 12.37 -26.53 -6.32
CA SER A 462 12.65 -27.93 -5.98
C SER A 462 12.49 -28.18 -4.47
N SER A 463 12.12 -29.40 -4.08
CA SER A 463 12.09 -29.85 -2.67
C SER A 463 10.97 -29.26 -1.79
N LEU A 464 9.83 -28.89 -2.39
CA LEU A 464 8.60 -28.60 -1.64
C LEU A 464 7.81 -29.89 -1.35
N THR A 465 7.49 -30.12 -0.09
CA THR A 465 6.55 -31.17 0.33
C THR A 465 5.13 -30.80 -0.09
N ASP A 466 4.24 -31.79 -0.19
CA ASP A 466 2.83 -31.54 -0.53
C ASP A 466 2.12 -30.65 0.50
N PHE A 467 2.55 -30.75 1.76
CA PHE A 467 2.08 -29.88 2.82
C PHE A 467 2.49 -28.41 2.58
N GLU A 468 3.75 -28.16 2.27
CA GLU A 468 4.26 -26.80 1.98
C GLU A 468 3.62 -26.23 0.72
N LYS A 469 3.41 -27.04 -0.32
CA LYS A 469 2.69 -26.62 -1.52
C LYS A 469 1.28 -26.18 -1.15
N LYS A 470 0.56 -26.97 -0.34
CA LYS A 470 -0.79 -26.59 0.12
C LYS A 470 -0.78 -25.28 0.90
N GLU A 471 0.15 -25.12 1.84
CA GLU A 471 0.31 -23.87 2.59
C GLU A 471 0.56 -22.67 1.67
N ILE A 472 1.47 -22.79 0.70
CA ILE A 472 1.78 -21.73 -0.28
C ILE A 472 0.52 -21.38 -1.08
N ASN A 473 -0.21 -22.37 -1.59
CA ASN A 473 -1.45 -22.16 -2.34
C ASN A 473 -2.48 -21.41 -1.50
N ASP A 474 -2.77 -21.89 -0.30
CA ASP A 474 -3.79 -21.31 0.58
C ASP A 474 -3.43 -19.88 1.01
N MET A 475 -2.16 -19.63 1.37
CA MET A 475 -1.70 -18.32 1.82
C MET A 475 -1.59 -17.33 0.66
N ALA A 476 -1.13 -17.76 -0.52
CA ALA A 476 -1.10 -16.90 -1.70
C ALA A 476 -2.51 -16.53 -2.16
N PHE A 477 -3.45 -17.47 -2.16
CA PHE A 477 -4.86 -17.20 -2.44
C PHE A 477 -5.44 -16.18 -1.46
N PHE A 478 -5.27 -16.41 -0.15
CA PHE A 478 -5.74 -15.46 0.87
C PHE A 478 -5.12 -14.07 0.69
N THR A 479 -3.82 -14.04 0.40
CA THR A 479 -3.08 -12.79 0.21
C THR A 479 -3.62 -12.02 -0.98
N ALA A 480 -3.72 -12.68 -2.14
CA ALA A 480 -4.13 -12.08 -3.39
C ALA A 480 -5.60 -11.64 -3.39
N VAL A 481 -6.51 -12.51 -2.94
CA VAL A 481 -7.96 -12.27 -3.06
C VAL A 481 -8.50 -11.33 -1.98
N PHE A 482 -7.87 -11.28 -0.81
CA PHE A 482 -8.40 -10.53 0.34
C PHE A 482 -7.41 -9.52 0.88
N TYR A 483 -6.26 -9.98 1.38
CA TYR A 483 -5.36 -9.15 2.17
C TYR A 483 -4.80 -7.96 1.41
N THR A 484 -4.39 -8.12 0.15
CA THR A 484 -3.79 -7.04 -0.63
C THR A 484 -4.72 -5.85 -0.76
N GLU A 485 -6.00 -6.09 -1.14
CA GLU A 485 -6.99 -5.01 -1.24
C GLU A 485 -7.17 -4.32 0.12
N TRP A 486 -7.31 -5.10 1.19
CA TRP A 486 -7.52 -4.60 2.54
C TRP A 486 -6.36 -3.71 2.99
N PHE A 487 -5.14 -4.20 2.80
CA PHE A 487 -3.92 -3.55 3.23
C PHE A 487 -3.66 -2.25 2.45
N ILE A 488 -3.81 -2.25 1.12
CA ILE A 488 -3.58 -1.04 0.31
C ILE A 488 -4.66 0.03 0.58
N LYS A 489 -5.91 -0.38 0.76
CA LYS A 489 -7.00 0.55 1.13
C LYS A 489 -6.96 1.01 2.59
N ALA A 490 -6.00 0.54 3.39
CA ALA A 490 -5.83 0.99 4.78
C ALA A 490 -5.48 2.48 4.88
N GLU A 491 -4.82 3.04 3.85
CA GLU A 491 -4.41 4.44 3.78
C GLU A 491 -5.57 5.41 3.53
N ILE A 492 -6.72 4.92 3.04
CA ILE A 492 -7.85 5.76 2.62
C ILE A 492 -8.87 5.85 3.77
N PRO A 493 -8.98 6.99 4.49
CA PRO A 493 -9.85 7.08 5.66
C PRO A 493 -11.34 7.01 5.30
N ALA A 494 -11.75 7.64 4.19
CA ALA A 494 -13.13 7.64 3.71
C ALA A 494 -13.70 6.22 3.52
N VAL A 495 -12.87 5.33 2.97
CA VAL A 495 -13.25 3.95 2.64
C VAL A 495 -13.16 3.02 3.84
N ALA A 496 -12.57 3.47 4.96
CA ALA A 496 -12.27 2.61 6.09
C ALA A 496 -13.48 1.84 6.63
N PRO A 497 -14.61 2.49 6.98
CA PRO A 497 -15.74 1.79 7.60
C PRO A 497 -16.34 0.73 6.65
N TYR A 498 -16.49 1.07 5.37
CA TYR A 498 -17.00 0.14 4.36
C TYR A 498 -16.06 -1.04 4.16
N GLN A 499 -14.76 -0.78 4.04
CA GLN A 499 -13.76 -1.81 3.78
C GLN A 499 -13.63 -2.81 4.94
N ASP A 500 -13.68 -2.34 6.18
CA ASP A 500 -13.59 -3.22 7.36
C ASP A 500 -14.83 -4.12 7.47
N MET A 501 -16.01 -3.59 7.16
CA MET A 501 -17.25 -4.37 7.05
C MET A 501 -17.22 -5.34 5.87
N LYS A 502 -16.69 -4.91 4.72
CA LYS A 502 -16.48 -5.75 3.53
C LYS A 502 -15.55 -6.92 3.86
N ALA A 503 -14.44 -6.68 4.57
CA ALA A 503 -13.50 -7.72 5.00
C ALA A 503 -14.18 -8.78 5.88
N LEU A 504 -14.99 -8.37 6.86
CA LEU A 504 -15.77 -9.29 7.69
C LEU A 504 -16.78 -10.10 6.86
N TRP A 505 -17.51 -9.44 5.96
CA TRP A 505 -18.45 -10.11 5.07
C TRP A 505 -17.76 -11.12 4.13
N GLN A 506 -16.64 -10.74 3.52
CA GLN A 506 -15.82 -11.60 2.65
C GLN A 506 -15.37 -12.85 3.42
N MET A 507 -14.88 -12.69 4.65
CA MET A 507 -14.45 -13.83 5.47
C MET A 507 -15.61 -14.73 5.91
N MET A 508 -16.77 -14.17 6.23
CA MET A 508 -17.97 -14.98 6.53
C MET A 508 -18.49 -15.75 5.31
N ARG A 509 -18.24 -15.26 4.10
CA ARG A 509 -18.53 -16.00 2.86
C ARG A 509 -17.47 -17.06 2.62
N TYR A 510 -16.20 -16.70 2.78
CA TYR A 510 -15.07 -17.60 2.61
C TYR A 510 -15.12 -18.77 3.60
N SER A 511 -15.65 -18.57 4.82
CA SER A 511 -15.81 -19.65 5.79
C SER A 511 -16.74 -20.78 5.34
N LYS A 512 -17.58 -20.56 4.33
CA LYS A 512 -18.41 -21.61 3.72
C LYS A 512 -17.60 -22.53 2.80
N ILE A 513 -16.45 -22.06 2.32
CA ILE A 513 -15.54 -22.76 1.40
C ILE A 513 -14.36 -23.33 2.18
N ASN A 514 -13.69 -22.49 2.98
CA ASN A 514 -12.54 -22.85 3.79
C ASN A 514 -12.73 -22.36 5.24
N PRO A 515 -13.49 -23.11 6.07
CA PRO A 515 -13.74 -22.73 7.46
C PRO A 515 -12.47 -22.69 8.30
N VAL A 516 -11.49 -23.54 8.00
CA VAL A 516 -10.24 -23.68 8.76
C VAL A 516 -9.43 -22.39 8.70
N GLN A 517 -9.27 -21.82 7.49
CA GLN A 517 -8.52 -20.57 7.30
C GLN A 517 -9.34 -19.34 7.69
N ALA A 518 -10.65 -19.33 7.40
CA ALA A 518 -11.50 -18.16 7.66
C ALA A 518 -11.77 -17.91 9.15
N LYS A 519 -11.97 -18.96 9.96
CA LYS A 519 -12.33 -18.83 11.39
C LYS A 519 -11.36 -17.94 12.19
N PRO A 520 -10.04 -18.18 12.21
CA PRO A 520 -9.11 -17.33 12.98
C PRO A 520 -9.08 -15.88 12.50
N VAL A 521 -9.30 -15.64 11.20
CA VAL A 521 -9.38 -14.29 10.63
C VAL A 521 -10.66 -13.58 11.09
N ILE A 522 -11.81 -14.26 11.06
CA ILE A 522 -13.09 -13.73 11.58
C ILE A 522 -12.96 -13.36 13.06
N GLU A 523 -12.35 -14.23 13.87
CA GLU A 523 -12.10 -13.96 15.29
C GLU A 523 -11.16 -12.76 15.49
N SER A 524 -10.17 -12.59 14.60
CA SER A 524 -9.30 -11.42 14.61
C SER A 524 -10.03 -10.13 14.23
N LEU A 525 -10.88 -10.14 13.19
CA LEU A 525 -11.72 -9.02 12.78
C LEU A 525 -12.68 -8.62 13.91
N LYS A 526 -13.36 -9.60 14.53
CA LYS A 526 -14.27 -9.37 15.66
C LYS A 526 -13.59 -8.72 16.86
N ARG A 527 -12.31 -9.02 17.11
CA ARG A 527 -11.53 -8.38 18.19
C ARG A 527 -11.20 -6.92 17.92
N HIS A 528 -11.31 -6.45 16.68
CA HIS A 528 -11.07 -5.07 16.28
C HIS A 528 -12.34 -4.30 15.96
N THR A 529 -13.54 -4.79 16.32
CA THR A 529 -14.78 -4.02 16.10
C THR A 529 -14.90 -2.78 16.99
N TRP A 530 -14.07 -2.68 18.04
CA TRP A 530 -14.13 -1.57 19.01
C TRP A 530 -13.79 -0.20 18.43
N TYR A 531 -13.05 -0.11 17.31
CA TYR A 531 -12.73 1.17 16.67
C TYR A 531 -13.75 1.54 15.58
N ILE A 532 -14.64 0.61 15.20
CA ILE A 532 -15.75 0.89 14.31
C ILE A 532 -16.87 1.53 15.16
N ASP A 533 -16.56 2.71 15.68
CA ASP A 533 -17.48 3.49 16.49
C ASP A 533 -18.21 4.55 15.63
N PRO A 534 -19.32 5.12 16.11
CA PRO A 534 -20.09 6.09 15.34
C PRO A 534 -19.28 7.30 14.84
N ASN A 535 -18.21 7.70 15.54
CA ASN A 535 -17.36 8.81 15.11
C ASN A 535 -16.58 8.48 13.84
N ILE A 536 -16.12 7.23 13.69
CA ILE A 536 -15.43 6.76 12.48
C ILE A 536 -16.42 6.51 11.34
N LEU A 537 -17.65 6.10 11.65
CA LEU A 537 -18.68 5.85 10.65
C LEU A 537 -19.02 7.10 9.83
N VAL A 538 -18.83 8.31 10.39
CA VAL A 538 -19.01 9.58 9.65
C VAL A 538 -18.15 9.63 8.37
N MET A 539 -16.95 9.01 8.39
CA MET A 539 -16.07 8.98 7.22
C MET A 539 -16.68 8.22 6.02
N SER A 540 -17.60 7.28 6.28
CA SER A 540 -18.28 6.52 5.22
C SER A 540 -19.23 7.38 4.37
N LEU A 541 -19.65 8.54 4.87
CA LEU A 541 -20.58 9.42 4.16
C LEU A 541 -19.99 10.03 2.88
N VAL A 542 -18.65 10.05 2.77
CA VAL A 542 -17.94 10.55 1.58
C VAL A 542 -17.37 9.42 0.71
N ASP A 543 -17.63 8.15 1.07
CA ASP A 543 -17.24 7.01 0.25
C ASP A 543 -18.30 6.72 -0.82
N LYS A 544 -17.89 6.80 -2.08
CA LYS A 544 -18.75 6.55 -3.25
C LYS A 544 -19.25 5.10 -3.32
N ASN A 545 -18.58 4.17 -2.64
CA ASN A 545 -18.98 2.76 -2.60
C ASN A 545 -20.15 2.49 -1.64
N VAL A 546 -20.50 3.46 -0.78
CA VAL A 546 -21.58 3.33 0.20
C VAL A 546 -22.88 3.83 -0.41
N GLN A 547 -23.80 2.92 -0.72
CA GLN A 547 -25.09 3.27 -1.33
C GLN A 547 -26.08 3.80 -0.30
N GLU A 548 -26.01 3.31 0.94
CA GLU A 548 -26.91 3.62 2.05
C GLU A 548 -26.51 4.89 2.83
N TRP A 549 -25.72 5.79 2.24
CA TRP A 549 -25.20 6.99 2.92
C TRP A 549 -26.30 7.86 3.54
N SER A 550 -27.48 7.96 2.89
CA SER A 550 -28.63 8.69 3.42
C SER A 550 -29.15 8.07 4.72
N ASP A 551 -29.22 6.74 4.80
CA ASP A 551 -29.72 6.04 5.98
C ASP A 551 -28.71 6.08 7.12
N ILE A 552 -27.42 5.97 6.80
CA ILE A 552 -26.33 6.18 7.75
C ILE A 552 -26.39 7.60 8.31
N ALA A 553 -26.53 8.62 7.45
CA ALA A 553 -26.64 10.02 7.87
C ALA A 553 -27.84 10.27 8.78
N LYS A 554 -29.03 9.76 8.42
CA LYS A 554 -30.23 9.84 9.27
C LYS A 554 -30.01 9.17 10.61
N LYS A 555 -29.39 7.99 10.62
CA LYS A 555 -29.13 7.26 11.86
C LYS A 555 -28.14 8.01 12.75
N LEU A 556 -27.04 8.50 12.20
CA LEU A 556 -26.05 9.31 12.91
C LEU A 556 -26.69 10.58 13.48
N TYR A 557 -27.50 11.29 12.69
CA TYR A 557 -28.22 12.49 13.14
C TYR A 557 -29.20 12.20 14.27
N SER A 558 -29.91 11.07 14.21
CA SER A 558 -30.84 10.63 15.24
C SER A 558 -30.16 10.03 16.49
N THR A 559 -28.86 9.75 16.44
CA THR A 559 -28.15 9.15 17.56
C THR A 559 -27.95 10.22 18.65
N PRO A 560 -28.48 10.02 19.87
CA PRO A 560 -28.34 11.01 20.93
C PRO A 560 -26.87 11.28 21.20
N ARG A 561 -26.49 12.57 21.23
CA ARG A 561 -25.14 12.95 21.66
C ARG A 561 -25.06 12.78 23.18
N PRO A 562 -24.01 12.11 23.70
CA PRO A 562 -23.80 12.06 25.14
C PRO A 562 -23.68 13.49 25.69
N THR A 563 -24.37 13.78 26.79
CA THR A 563 -24.19 15.06 27.52
C THR A 563 -22.87 15.07 28.28
N THR A 564 -22.35 13.89 28.63
CA THR A 564 -21.02 13.67 29.18
C THR A 564 -20.32 12.58 28.38
N TYR A 565 -19.06 12.83 28.02
CA TYR A 565 -18.21 11.81 27.42
C TYR A 565 -17.45 11.13 28.54
N ALA A 566 -17.75 9.85 28.79
CA ALA A 566 -16.91 9.06 29.68
C ALA A 566 -15.50 8.96 29.07
N ILE A 567 -14.49 9.41 29.81
CA ILE A 567 -13.07 9.25 29.45
C ILE A 567 -12.71 7.76 29.43
N GLU A 568 -13.44 6.94 30.19
CA GLU A 568 -13.32 5.50 30.18
C GLU A 568 -13.89 4.89 28.89
N ARG A 569 -13.08 4.04 28.27
CA ARG A 569 -13.52 3.25 27.13
C ARG A 569 -14.47 2.15 27.61
N HIS A 570 -15.77 2.43 27.66
CA HIS A 570 -16.77 1.38 27.85
C HIS A 570 -16.66 0.39 26.69
N GLN A 571 -16.46 -0.89 27.00
CA GLN A 571 -16.75 -1.94 26.02
C GLN A 571 -18.22 -1.78 25.65
N TYR A 572 -18.50 -1.40 24.40
CA TYR A 572 -19.86 -1.44 23.88
C TYR A 572 -20.39 -2.88 24.04
N SER A 573 -21.21 -3.09 25.06
CA SER A 573 -21.87 -4.36 25.36
C SER A 573 -22.96 -4.70 24.34
N GLY A 574 -23.36 -3.73 23.51
CA GLY A 574 -24.44 -3.84 22.51
C GLY A 574 -24.13 -4.67 21.27
N LEU A 575 -22.88 -5.10 21.06
CA LEU A 575 -22.49 -6.02 19.98
C LEU A 575 -21.78 -7.27 20.52
N ARG A 576 -22.23 -7.77 21.68
CA ARG A 576 -22.09 -9.20 21.99
C ARG A 576 -23.02 -9.98 21.06
N LEU A 577 -22.57 -10.25 19.84
CA LEU A 577 -23.00 -11.46 19.14
C LEU A 577 -22.77 -12.61 20.12
N HIS A 578 -23.87 -13.14 20.66
CA HIS A 578 -23.86 -14.19 21.66
C HIS A 578 -22.96 -15.35 21.22
N LEU A 579 -21.76 -15.42 21.79
CA LEU A 579 -20.97 -16.62 21.85
C LEU A 579 -20.59 -16.80 23.31
N ARG A 580 -21.36 -17.68 23.96
CA ARG A 580 -21.05 -18.22 25.27
C ARG A 580 -19.60 -18.70 25.25
N HIS A 581 -18.85 -18.29 26.25
CA HIS A 581 -17.53 -18.83 26.55
C HIS A 581 -17.69 -20.32 26.87
N GLY A 582 -17.09 -21.16 26.05
CA GLY A 582 -16.67 -22.51 26.39
C GLY A 582 -15.18 -22.55 26.12
N ILE A 583 -14.46 -23.02 27.14
CA ILE A 583 -13.01 -23.22 27.25
C ILE A 583 -12.36 -23.75 25.96
#